data_AF-A0A3M5WKC6-F1
#
_entry.id   AF-A0A3M5WKC6-F1
#
_cell.length_a   1.000
_cell.length_b   1.000
_cell.length_c   1.000
_cell.angle_alpha   90.00
_cell.angle_beta   90.00
_cell.angle_gamma   90.00
#
_symmetry.space_group_name_H-M   'P 1'
#
loop_
_entity.id
_entity.type
_entity.pdbx_description
1 polymer ?
#
loop_
_entity_poly.entity_id
_entity_poly.type
_entity_poly.pdbx_seq_one_letter_code
_entity_poly.pdbx_strand_id
1 'polypeptide(L)'
;MSIEIVDYGVIDFIVKEIDGLNGFDKRAFETFSLASDVQNDLDVDGHDAFELMEHLFEYYEVDFEGYDHFRYFKPESFDIYNLFRPKHRRGQTPIYIGMLHEAVRDKVWDQKKLEARTWPSTPLYSHKSQIPLQGFDVRSK
;
A
#
# COMPACT_ATOMS: atom_id res chain seq x y z
N MET A 1 16.07 6.46 17.61
CA MET A 1 15.33 6.06 16.41
C MET A 1 15.55 4.58 16.23
N SER A 2 14.62 3.77 16.73
CA SER A 2 14.65 2.32 16.60
C SER A 2 14.54 1.97 15.11
N ILE A 3 15.42 1.09 14.62
CA ILE A 3 15.24 0.47 13.32
C ILE A 3 13.99 -0.40 13.47
N GLU A 4 12.88 -0.01 12.86
CA GLU A 4 11.71 -0.86 12.83
C GLU A 4 12.00 -2.07 11.96
N ILE A 5 11.82 -3.25 12.54
CA ILE A 5 11.97 -4.51 11.83
C ILE A 5 10.77 -4.64 10.90
N VAL A 6 11.04 -4.72 9.59
CA VAL A 6 10.01 -4.98 8.59
C VAL A 6 9.52 -6.41 8.74
N ASP A 7 8.21 -6.58 8.83
CA ASP A 7 7.56 -7.89 8.82
C ASP A 7 7.30 -8.28 7.36
N TYR A 8 8.21 -9.08 6.80
CA TYR A 8 8.08 -9.55 5.43
C TYR A 8 6.90 -10.49 5.21
N GLY A 9 6.30 -11.08 6.25
CA GLY A 9 5.06 -11.84 6.10
C GLY A 9 3.90 -10.95 5.63
N VAL A 10 3.81 -9.74 6.20
CA VAL A 10 2.82 -8.73 5.81
C VAL A 10 3.15 -8.12 4.45
N ILE A 11 4.42 -7.79 4.21
CA ILE A 11 4.84 -7.26 2.90
C ILE A 11 4.55 -8.27 1.80
N ASP A 12 4.90 -9.54 2.00
CA ASP A 12 4.69 -10.58 1.00
C ASP A 12 3.21 -10.87 0.75
N PHE A 13 2.36 -10.72 1.77
CA PHE A 13 0.90 -10.74 1.62
C PHE A 13 0.44 -9.61 0.70
N ILE A 14 0.81 -8.36 1.02
CA ILE A 14 0.43 -7.18 0.23
C ILE A 14 0.89 -7.33 -1.23
N VAL A 15 2.12 -7.79 -1.44
CA VAL A 15 2.66 -8.02 -2.79
C VAL A 15 1.84 -9.07 -3.54
N LYS A 16 1.43 -10.17 -2.90
CA LYS A 16 0.60 -11.19 -3.57
C LYS A 16 -0.80 -10.68 -3.91
N GLU A 17 -1.42 -9.92 -3.00
CA GLU A 17 -2.74 -9.33 -3.25
C GLU A 17 -2.68 -8.35 -4.43
N ILE A 18 -1.70 -7.44 -4.45
CA ILE A 18 -1.53 -6.48 -5.56
C ILE A 18 -1.27 -7.19 -6.90
N ASP A 19 -0.44 -8.25 -6.90
CA ASP A 19 -0.17 -9.03 -8.12
C ASP A 19 -1.43 -9.72 -8.66
N GLY A 20 -2.32 -10.16 -7.77
CA GLY A 20 -3.60 -10.77 -8.13
C GLY A 20 -4.61 -9.79 -8.73
N LEU A 21 -4.52 -8.50 -8.38
CA LEU A 21 -5.43 -7.44 -8.83
C LEU A 21 -4.99 -6.83 -10.18
N ASN A 22 -3.79 -6.23 -10.21
CA ASN A 22 -3.30 -5.50 -11.38
C ASN A 22 -1.97 -6.06 -11.94
N GLY A 23 -1.28 -6.89 -11.15
CA GLY A 23 0.05 -7.39 -11.51
C GLY A 23 1.14 -6.34 -11.30
N PHE A 24 2.41 -6.76 -11.34
CA PHE A 24 3.55 -5.85 -11.26
C PHE A 24 4.28 -5.66 -12.59
N ASP A 25 4.79 -4.44 -12.78
CA ASP A 25 5.83 -4.18 -13.78
C ASP A 25 7.06 -5.05 -13.52
N LYS A 26 7.73 -5.49 -14.60
CA LYS A 26 8.91 -6.38 -14.54
C LYS A 26 10.07 -5.86 -13.67
N ARG A 27 10.10 -4.56 -13.38
CA ARG A 27 11.12 -3.89 -12.58
C ARG A 27 10.58 -3.24 -11.30
N ALA A 28 9.32 -3.48 -10.93
CA ALA A 28 8.70 -2.83 -9.78
C ALA A 28 9.52 -3.01 -8.49
N PHE A 29 10.12 -4.19 -8.32
CA PHE A 29 10.92 -4.53 -7.14
C PHE A 29 12.33 -3.90 -7.09
N GLU A 30 12.78 -3.19 -8.14
CA GLU A 30 14.01 -2.37 -8.06
C GLU A 30 13.83 -1.14 -7.15
N THR A 31 12.59 -0.67 -6.99
CA THR A 31 12.24 0.54 -6.22
C THR A 31 11.11 0.34 -5.20
N PHE A 32 10.48 -0.84 -5.19
CA PHE A 32 9.42 -1.17 -4.22
C PHE A 32 9.94 -1.04 -2.78
N SER A 33 9.30 -0.16 -2.01
CA SER A 33 9.74 0.22 -0.67
C SER A 33 8.55 0.54 0.23
N LEU A 34 8.80 0.77 1.53
CA LEU A 34 7.75 1.25 2.43
C LEU A 34 7.21 2.62 2.03
N ALA A 35 7.97 3.39 1.24
CA ALA A 35 7.57 4.69 0.70
C ALA A 35 6.85 4.61 -0.66
N SER A 36 6.65 3.41 -1.22
CA SER A 36 5.87 3.26 -2.45
C SER A 36 4.41 3.61 -2.19
N ASP A 37 3.88 4.53 -3.00
CA ASP A 37 2.49 4.94 -3.01
C ASP A 37 1.66 3.86 -3.71
N VAL A 38 0.72 3.25 -2.99
CA VAL A 38 -0.13 2.16 -3.49
C VAL A 38 -0.88 2.58 -4.75
N GLN A 39 -1.39 3.81 -4.80
CA GLN A 39 -2.13 4.28 -5.96
C GLN A 39 -1.20 4.73 -7.09
N ASN A 40 -0.25 5.61 -6.79
CA ASN A 40 0.49 6.31 -7.85
C ASN A 40 1.72 5.52 -8.35
N ASP A 41 2.36 4.70 -7.51
CA ASP A 41 3.53 3.92 -7.90
C ASP A 41 3.16 2.48 -8.30
N LEU A 42 2.08 1.93 -7.74
CA LEU A 42 1.67 0.54 -7.94
C LEU A 42 0.37 0.39 -8.75
N ASP A 43 -0.22 1.51 -9.16
CA ASP A 43 -1.43 1.55 -10.00
C ASP A 43 -2.62 0.80 -9.38
N VAL A 44 -2.74 0.83 -8.04
CA VAL A 44 -3.88 0.24 -7.31
C VAL A 44 -4.82 1.37 -6.90
N ASP A 45 -5.89 1.55 -7.65
CA ASP A 45 -6.92 2.56 -7.41
C ASP A 45 -8.33 1.95 -7.44
N GLY A 46 -9.37 2.79 -7.31
CA GLY A 46 -10.74 2.35 -7.55
C GLY A 46 -11.19 1.09 -6.80
N HIS A 47 -11.62 0.08 -7.58
CA HIS A 47 -12.12 -1.19 -7.09
C HIS A 47 -11.00 -2.06 -6.55
N ASP A 48 -9.84 -2.11 -7.22
CA ASP A 48 -8.67 -2.87 -6.78
C ASP A 48 -8.20 -2.40 -5.39
N ALA A 49 -8.17 -1.08 -5.18
CA ALA A 49 -7.84 -0.51 -3.88
C ALA A 49 -8.88 -0.83 -2.81
N PHE A 50 -10.15 -0.99 -3.17
CA PHE A 50 -11.18 -1.42 -2.23
C PHE A 50 -10.93 -2.87 -1.80
N GLU A 51 -10.72 -3.78 -2.76
CA GLU A 51 -10.47 -5.20 -2.51
C GLU A 51 -9.20 -5.42 -1.68
N LEU A 52 -8.08 -4.78 -2.05
CA LEU A 52 -6.82 -4.86 -1.30
C LEU A 52 -7.02 -4.49 0.18
N MET A 53 -7.73 -3.39 0.43
CA MET A 53 -7.88 -2.85 1.79
C MET A 53 -8.87 -3.69 2.61
N GLU A 54 -9.96 -4.16 2.00
CA GLU A 54 -10.90 -5.08 2.63
C GLU A 54 -10.22 -6.39 3.05
N HIS A 55 -9.51 -7.04 2.12
CA HIS A 55 -8.79 -8.28 2.39
C HIS A 55 -7.70 -8.10 3.46
N LEU A 56 -6.92 -7.01 3.39
CA LEU A 56 -5.89 -6.73 4.38
C LEU A 56 -6.48 -6.57 5.79
N PHE A 57 -7.57 -5.81 5.91
CA PHE A 57 -8.18 -5.55 7.21
C PHE A 57 -8.89 -6.76 7.78
N GLU A 58 -9.56 -7.55 6.93
CA GLU A 58 -10.19 -8.80 7.36
C GLU A 58 -9.14 -9.84 7.77
N TYR A 59 -8.16 -10.11 6.90
CA TYR A 59 -7.16 -11.15 7.13
C TYR A 59 -6.32 -10.90 8.38
N TYR A 60 -5.98 -9.63 8.63
CA TYR A 60 -5.17 -9.25 9.79
C TYR A 60 -6.00 -8.69 10.96
N GLU A 61 -7.34 -8.70 10.90
CA GLU A 61 -8.21 -8.19 11.96
C GLU A 61 -7.84 -6.75 12.39
N VAL A 62 -7.62 -5.87 11.40
CA VAL A 62 -7.27 -4.46 11.66
C VAL A 62 -8.55 -3.67 11.93
N ASP A 63 -8.58 -2.97 13.06
CA ASP A 63 -9.63 -1.99 13.33
C ASP A 63 -9.50 -0.80 12.36
N PHE A 64 -10.47 -0.66 11.47
CA PHE A 64 -10.49 0.33 10.40
C PHE A 64 -11.42 1.51 10.69
N GLU A 65 -11.87 1.75 11.93
CA GLU A 65 -12.75 2.89 12.26
C GLU A 65 -12.16 4.25 11.79
N GLY A 66 -10.84 4.40 11.85
CA GLY A 66 -10.12 5.59 11.40
C GLY A 66 -9.87 5.67 9.89
N TYR A 67 -10.23 4.65 9.11
CA TYR A 67 -9.95 4.58 7.67
C TYR A 67 -11.04 5.26 6.84
N ASP A 68 -10.61 6.10 5.89
CA ASP A 68 -11.47 6.74 4.91
C ASP A 68 -10.96 6.45 3.50
N HIS A 69 -11.57 5.49 2.80
CA HIS A 69 -11.16 5.09 1.46
C HIS A 69 -11.05 6.28 0.49
N PHE A 70 -12.02 7.21 0.51
CA PHE A 70 -12.03 8.36 -0.40
C PHE A 70 -10.97 9.42 -0.08
N ARG A 71 -10.32 9.35 1.09
CA ARG A 71 -9.17 10.18 1.43
C ARG A 71 -7.93 9.79 0.62
N TYR A 72 -7.75 8.50 0.42
CA TYR A 72 -6.56 7.90 -0.15
C TYR A 72 -6.71 7.59 -1.63
N PHE A 73 -7.85 7.02 -2.02
CA PHE A 73 -8.06 6.54 -3.38
C PHE A 73 -9.02 7.43 -4.18
N LYS A 74 -8.67 7.59 -5.45
CA LYS A 74 -9.52 8.20 -6.46
C LYS A 74 -10.52 7.15 -6.95
N PRO A 75 -11.75 7.57 -7.31
CA PRO A 75 -12.68 6.67 -7.98
C PRO A 75 -12.18 6.33 -9.38
N GLU A 76 -12.38 5.07 -9.78
CA GLU A 76 -11.96 4.45 -11.05
C GLU A 76 -12.61 5.09 -12.30
N SER A 77 -13.76 5.74 -12.13
CA SER A 77 -14.57 6.34 -13.19
C SER A 77 -14.82 7.82 -12.96
N PHE A 78 -15.42 8.51 -13.94
CA PHE A 78 -15.89 9.89 -13.81
C PHE A 78 -17.05 9.97 -12.79
N ASP A 79 -16.67 9.94 -11.51
CA ASP A 79 -17.57 10.11 -10.39
C ASP A 79 -17.80 11.61 -10.19
N ILE A 80 -18.87 12.13 -10.79
CA ILE A 80 -19.30 13.52 -10.59
C ILE A 80 -19.52 13.85 -9.11
N TYR A 81 -19.80 12.86 -8.26
CA TYR A 81 -19.95 13.06 -6.81
C TYR A 81 -18.61 13.40 -6.15
N ASN A 82 -17.48 12.98 -6.73
CA ASN A 82 -16.15 13.37 -6.28
C ASN A 82 -15.94 14.91 -6.34
N LEU A 83 -16.57 15.60 -7.32
CA LEU A 83 -16.53 17.06 -7.42
C LEU A 83 -17.23 17.76 -6.25
N PHE A 84 -18.14 17.07 -5.55
CA PHE A 84 -18.87 17.60 -4.39
C PHE A 84 -18.26 17.17 -3.05
N ARG A 85 -17.32 16.20 -3.02
CA ARG A 85 -16.62 15.78 -1.79
C ARG A 85 -15.71 16.89 -1.24
N PRO A 86 -15.48 16.97 0.09
CA PRO A 86 -14.42 17.81 0.65
C PRO A 86 -13.07 17.51 -0.02
N LYS A 87 -12.24 18.53 -0.28
CA LYS A 87 -10.96 18.35 -1.02
C LYS A 87 -10.06 17.24 -0.46
N HIS A 88 -10.04 17.09 0.87
CA HIS A 88 -9.26 16.09 1.57
C HIS A 88 -9.79 14.64 1.42
N ARG A 89 -10.98 14.46 0.80
CA ARG A 89 -11.64 13.18 0.49
C ARG A 89 -11.78 12.95 -1.01
N ARG A 90 -10.78 13.37 -1.78
CA ARG A 90 -10.73 13.21 -3.25
C ARG A 90 -9.51 12.41 -3.72
N GLY A 91 -9.03 11.45 -2.90
CA GLY A 91 -7.88 10.62 -3.22
C GLY A 91 -6.59 11.41 -3.44
N GLN A 92 -6.39 12.48 -2.64
CA GLN A 92 -5.20 13.35 -2.74
C GLN A 92 -4.12 13.01 -1.72
N THR A 93 -4.46 12.19 -0.71
CA THR A 93 -3.51 11.80 0.33
C THR A 93 -2.85 10.50 -0.12
N PRO A 94 -1.51 10.46 -0.29
CA PRO A 94 -0.81 9.21 -0.55
C PRO A 94 -1.10 8.18 0.52
N ILE A 95 -1.18 6.91 0.12
CA ILE A 95 -1.20 5.77 1.02
C ILE A 95 0.01 4.91 0.69
N TYR A 96 0.88 4.73 1.68
CA TYR A 96 2.16 4.07 1.48
C TYR A 96 2.10 2.62 1.93
N ILE A 97 2.92 1.75 1.33
CA ILE A 97 3.08 0.35 1.79
C ILE A 97 3.43 0.29 3.28
N GLY A 98 4.22 1.24 3.77
CA GLY A 98 4.53 1.35 5.18
C GLY A 98 3.31 1.63 6.06
N MET A 99 2.33 2.39 5.59
CA MET A 99 1.10 2.63 6.36
C MET A 99 0.30 1.34 6.53
N LEU A 100 0.20 0.52 5.48
CA LEU A 100 -0.45 -0.78 5.53
C LEU A 100 0.27 -1.72 6.51
N HIS A 101 1.59 -1.78 6.41
CA HIS A 101 2.44 -2.56 7.31
C HIS A 101 2.27 -2.17 8.78
N GLU A 102 2.28 -0.86 9.08
CA GLU A 102 2.13 -0.35 10.43
C GLU A 102 0.71 -0.55 10.98
N ALA A 103 -0.33 -0.37 10.15
CA ALA A 103 -1.72 -0.62 10.57
C ALA A 103 -1.94 -2.09 10.96
N VAL A 104 -1.36 -3.03 10.21
CA VAL A 104 -1.38 -4.46 10.55
C VAL A 104 -0.63 -4.75 11.85
N ARG A 105 0.56 -4.14 12.03
CA ARG A 105 1.36 -4.32 13.24
C ARG A 105 0.63 -3.82 14.48
N ASP A 106 -0.02 -2.67 14.37
CA ASP A 106 -0.69 -2.01 15.49
C ASP A 106 -2.15 -2.50 15.67
N LYS A 107 -2.66 -3.30 14.72
CA LYS A 107 -4.05 -3.79 14.63
C LYS A 107 -5.09 -2.67 14.57
N VAL A 108 -4.70 -1.48 14.12
CA VAL A 108 -5.58 -0.31 14.02
C VAL A 108 -5.12 0.65 12.93
N TRP A 109 -6.07 1.25 12.23
CA TRP A 109 -5.83 2.37 11.33
C TRP A 109 -5.84 3.71 12.09
N ASP A 110 -4.72 4.05 12.72
CA ASP A 110 -4.53 5.41 13.28
C ASP A 110 -4.12 6.39 12.17
N GLN A 111 -5.12 6.97 11.51
CA GLN A 111 -4.93 7.92 10.41
C GLN A 111 -3.89 9.01 10.72
N LYS A 112 -3.96 9.64 11.91
CA LYS A 112 -3.08 10.77 12.24
C LYS A 112 -1.64 10.31 12.41
N LYS A 113 -1.44 9.16 13.06
CA LYS A 113 -0.12 8.58 13.27
C LYS A 113 0.51 8.18 11.95
N LEU A 114 -0.22 7.46 11.11
CA LEU A 114 0.26 6.92 9.84
C LEU A 114 0.66 8.05 8.87
N GLU A 115 -0.13 9.11 8.79
CA GLU A 115 0.13 10.26 7.89
C GLU A 115 1.23 11.20 8.39
N ALA A 116 1.50 11.23 9.70
CA ALA A 116 2.58 12.04 10.26
C ALA A 116 3.96 11.42 10.04
N ARG A 117 4.02 10.18 9.54
CA ARG A 117 5.24 9.38 9.45
C ARG A 117 5.92 9.53 8.09
N THR A 118 7.25 9.54 8.10
CA THR A 118 8.06 9.40 6.88
C THR A 118 8.45 7.95 6.66
N TRP A 119 8.32 7.47 5.43
CA TRP A 119 8.61 6.10 5.07
C TRP A 119 9.96 5.99 4.35
N PRO A 120 10.79 4.97 4.65
CA PRO A 120 12.06 4.79 3.97
C PRO A 120 11.82 4.32 2.53
N SER A 121 12.53 4.96 1.58
CA SER A 121 12.53 4.60 0.16
C SER A 121 13.57 3.53 -0.19
N THR A 122 14.17 2.87 0.81
CA THR A 122 15.10 1.77 0.59
C THR A 122 14.33 0.57 0.01
N PRO A 123 14.77 -0.02 -1.11
CA PRO A 123 14.11 -1.19 -1.69
C PRO A 123 13.98 -2.31 -0.66
N LEU A 124 12.78 -2.89 -0.57
CA LEU A 124 12.45 -3.94 0.40
C LEU A 124 13.09 -5.28 0.05
N TYR A 125 13.31 -5.53 -1.24
CA TYR A 125 13.96 -6.74 -1.74
C TYR A 125 15.28 -6.38 -2.42
N SER A 126 16.35 -7.08 -2.05
CA SER A 126 17.68 -6.90 -2.66
C SER A 126 18.04 -8.02 -3.62
N HIS A 127 17.34 -9.16 -3.55
CA HIS A 127 17.58 -10.34 -4.39
C HIS A 127 16.27 -10.96 -4.86
N LYS A 128 16.29 -11.52 -6.08
CA LYS A 128 15.17 -12.26 -6.67
C LYS A 128 14.56 -13.31 -5.74
N SER A 129 15.38 -14.04 -4.98
CA SER A 129 14.92 -15.10 -4.08
C SER A 129 14.07 -14.62 -2.92
N GLN A 130 14.02 -13.30 -2.67
CA GLN A 130 13.21 -12.69 -1.62
C GLN A 130 11.85 -12.23 -2.14
N ILE A 131 11.70 -12.07 -3.46
CA ILE A 131 10.41 -11.65 -4.04
C ILE A 131 9.43 -12.82 -3.91
N PRO A 132 8.22 -12.60 -3.36
CA PRO A 132 7.25 -13.66 -3.13
C PRO A 132 6.50 -14.11 -4.41
N LEU A 133 6.98 -13.69 -5.59
CA LEU A 133 6.39 -13.91 -6.91
C LEU A 133 7.41 -14.52 -7.87
N GLN A 134 6.93 -15.29 -8.85
CA GLN A 134 7.79 -15.85 -9.91
C GLN A 134 7.94 -14.86 -11.08
N GLY A 135 9.03 -14.97 -11.84
CA GLY A 135 9.23 -14.18 -13.06
C GLY A 135 9.78 -12.76 -12.87
N PHE A 136 9.94 -12.31 -11.62
CA PHE A 136 10.53 -11.02 -11.27
C PHE A 136 12.03 -11.14 -10.94
N ASP A 137 12.74 -10.02 -11.01
CA ASP A 137 14.15 -9.91 -10.67
C ASP A 137 14.45 -8.54 -10.06
N VAL A 138 15.46 -8.47 -9.20
CA VAL A 138 16.05 -7.21 -8.72
C VAL A 138 17.43 -7.15 -9.35
N ARG A 139 17.68 -6.16 -10.22
CA ARG A 139 19.04 -5.97 -10.74
C ARG A 139 19.98 -5.69 -9.57
N SER A 140 20.87 -6.62 -9.29
CA SER A 140 22.02 -6.32 -8.42
C SER A 140 22.82 -5.21 -9.11
N LYS A 141 22.96 -4.07 -8.43
CA LYS A 141 24.02 -3.11 -8.80
C LYS A 141 25.39 -3.74 -8.61
#